data_AF-A0A7X8KVJ9-F1
#
_entry.id   AF-A0A7X8KVJ9-F1
#
_cell.length_a   1.000
_cell.length_b   1.000
_cell.length_c   1.000
_cell.angle_alpha   90.00
_cell.angle_beta   90.00
_cell.angle_gamma   90.00
#
_symmetry.space_group_name_H-M   'P 1'
#
loop_
_entity.id
_entity.type
_entity.pdbx_description
1 polymer ?
#
loop_
_entity_poly.entity_id
_entity_poly.type
_entity_poly.pdbx_seq_one_letter_code
_entity_poly.pdbx_strand_id
1 'polypeptide(L)' 'MAKDKNFRDMTDEELLKEIDAFKTELFNLRFQLATGQLDNPMRIREVRKSIARGKTILRERELKRA' A
#
# COMPACT_ATOMS: atom_id res chain seq x y z
N MET A 1 -13.17 -4.44 -1.58
CA MET A 1 -12.81 -3.02 -1.31
C MET A 1 -12.34 -2.98 0.13
N ALA A 2 -11.03 -2.88 0.37
CA ALA A 2 -10.52 -2.78 1.72
C ALA A 2 -11.00 -1.45 2.32
N LYS A 3 -11.97 -1.61 3.22
CA LYS A 3 -12.53 -0.67 4.18
C LYS A 3 -11.42 0.20 4.76
N ASP A 4 -11.37 1.44 4.27
CA ASP A 4 -11.04 2.65 5.03
C ASP A 4 -9.97 2.50 6.12
N LYS A 5 -8.73 2.18 5.72
CA LYS A 5 -7.62 2.89 6.37
C LYS A 5 -7.70 4.31 5.82
N ASN A 6 -8.18 5.25 6.63
CA ASN A 6 -8.19 6.66 6.29
C ASN A 6 -6.74 7.15 6.18
N PHE A 7 -6.10 6.86 5.05
CA PHE A 7 -4.77 7.37 4.72
C PHE A 7 -4.71 8.91 4.78
N ARG A 8 -5.88 9.57 4.70
CA ARG A 8 -6.03 11.01 4.88
C ARG A 8 -5.89 11.48 6.33
N ASP A 9 -6.21 10.63 7.30
CA ASP A 9 -6.16 10.94 8.74
C ASP A 9 -4.77 10.63 9.33
N MET A 10 -3.98 9.81 8.65
CA MET A 10 -2.61 9.47 9.03
C MET A 10 -1.65 10.65 8.83
N THR A 11 -0.66 10.80 9.69
CA THR A 11 0.47 11.71 9.48
C THR A 11 1.33 11.26 8.28
N ASP A 12 2.19 12.14 7.77
CA ASP A 12 3.08 11.79 6.63
C ASP A 12 4.01 10.62 6.99
N GLU A 13 4.49 10.57 8.23
CA GLU A 13 5.37 9.50 8.73
C GLU A 13 4.64 8.16 8.85
N GLU A 14 3.43 8.15 9.39
CA GLU A 14 2.60 6.95 9.47
C GLU A 14 2.25 6.43 8.08
N LEU A 15 1.94 7.34 7.15
CA LEU A 15 1.64 6.98 5.77
C LEU A 15 2.84 6.35 5.07
N LEU A 16 4.05 6.87 5.31
CA LEU A 16 5.29 6.29 4.80
C LEU A 16 5.58 4.91 5.40
N LYS A 17 5.45 4.76 6.73
CA LYS A 17 5.60 3.46 7.41
C LYS A 17 4.65 2.42 6.83
N GLU A 18 3.41 2.82 6.56
CA GLU A 18 2.41 1.89 6.04
C GLU A 18 2.62 1.52 4.59
N ILE A 19 3.11 2.46 3.77
CA ILE A 19 3.59 2.16 2.42
C ILE A 19 4.73 1.13 2.45
N ASP A 20 5.67 1.25 3.39
CA ASP A 20 6.78 0.31 3.51
C ASP A 20 6.33 -1.06 4.00
N ALA A 21 5.40 -1.12 4.96
CA ALA A 21 4.77 -2.38 5.37
C ALA A 21 4.10 -3.09 4.18
N PHE A 22 3.34 -2.36 3.36
CA PHE A 22 2.72 -2.92 2.15
C PHE A 22 3.73 -3.35 1.09
N LYS A 23 4.90 -2.70 0.97
CA LYS A 23 5.97 -3.16 0.05
C LYS A 23 6.51 -4.52 0.49
N THR A 24 6.74 -4.70 1.79
CA THR A 24 7.19 -5.99 2.35
C THR A 24 6.13 -7.07 2.14
N GLU A 25 4.85 -6.76 2.39
CA GLU A 25 3.74 -7.68 2.09
C GLU A 25 3.70 -8.05 0.60
N LEU A 26 3.85 -7.07 -0.29
CA LEU A 26 3.87 -7.31 -1.74
C LEU A 26 5.05 -8.20 -2.16
N PHE A 27 6.22 -8.05 -1.53
CA PHE A 27 7.37 -8.91 -1.77
C PHE A 27 7.07 -10.35 -1.38
N ASN A 28 6.53 -10.57 -0.18
CA ASN A 28 6.13 -11.90 0.29
C ASN A 28 5.08 -12.54 -0.61
N LEU A 29 4.06 -11.79 -1.03
CA LEU A 29 3.02 -12.28 -1.95
C LEU A 29 3.60 -12.64 -3.33
N ARG A 30 4.58 -11.88 -3.83
CA ARG A 30 5.27 -12.22 -5.09
C ARG A 30 6.14 -13.46 -4.94
N PHE A 31 6.77 -13.65 -3.79
CA PHE A 31 7.53 -14.85 -3.49
C PHE A 31 6.63 -16.09 -3.39
N GLN A 32 5.49 -15.97 -2.70
CA GLN A 32 4.46 -17.01 -2.66
C GLN A 32 3.89 -17.32 -4.05
N LEU A 33 3.70 -16.30 -4.89
CA LEU A 33 3.28 -16.50 -6.29
C LEU A 33 4.31 -17.32 -7.08
N ALA A 34 5.60 -16.99 -6.94
CA ALA A 34 6.68 -17.68 -7.63
C ALA A 34 6.86 -19.14 -7.17
N THR A 35 6.58 -19.42 -5.89
CA THR A 35 6.62 -20.78 -5.31
C THR A 35 5.34 -21.58 -5.54
N GLY A 36 4.30 -20.97 -6.12
CA GLY A 36 3.01 -21.61 -6.39
C GLY A 36 2.14 -21.82 -5.14
N GLN A 37 2.50 -21.23 -3.99
CA GLN A 37 1.79 -21.36 -2.71
C GLN A 37 0.87 -20.17 -2.43
N LEU A 38 0.52 -19.38 -3.44
CA LEU A 38 -0.31 -18.19 -3.26
C LEU A 38 -1.79 -18.56 -3.20
N ASP A 39 -2.38 -18.50 -2.01
CA ASP A 39 -3.80 -18.78 -1.79
C ASP A 39 -4.73 -17.76 -2.47
N ASN A 40 -4.35 -16.46 -2.47
CA ASN A 40 -5.23 -15.40 -2.97
C ASN A 40 -4.49 -14.39 -3.88
N PRO A 41 -4.53 -14.59 -5.22
CA PRO A 41 -3.98 -13.65 -6.20
C PRO A 41 -4.58 -12.24 -6.15
N MET A 42 -5.83 -12.08 -5.69
CA MET A 42 -6.44 -10.75 -5.59
C MET A 42 -5.74 -9.87 -4.55
N ARG A 43 -5.12 -10.47 -3.53
CA ARG A 43 -4.41 -9.73 -2.49
C ARG A 43 -3.27 -8.90 -3.05
N ILE A 44 -2.53 -9.41 -4.04
CA ILE A 44 -1.48 -8.65 -4.75
C ILE A 44 -2.04 -7.36 -5.36
N ARG A 45 -3.23 -7.43 -5.98
CA ARG A 45 -3.89 -6.27 -6.58
C ARG A 45 -4.34 -5.27 -5.51
N GLU A 46 -4.84 -5.74 -4.38
CA GLU A 46 -5.25 -4.88 -3.26
C GLU A 46 -4.07 -4.15 -2.62
N VAL A 47 -2.98 -4.86 -2.35
CA VAL A 47 -1.75 -4.28 -1.77
C VAL A 47 -1.16 -3.23 -2.72
N ARG A 48 -1.08 -3.54 -4.03
CA ARG A 48 -0.64 -2.55 -5.04
C ARG A 48 -1.50 -1.29 -5.05
N LYS A 49 -2.84 -1.44 -4.97
CA LYS A 49 -3.75 -0.29 -4.91
C LYS A 49 -3.57 0.52 -3.62
N SER A 50 -3.29 -0.14 -2.50
CA SER A 50 -3.07 0.52 -1.21
C SER A 50 -1.80 1.37 -1.23
N ILE A 51 -0.70 0.83 -1.77
CA ILE A 51 0.55 1.58 -1.99
C ILE A 51 0.31 2.79 -2.90
N ALA A 52 -0.41 2.62 -4.00
CA ALA A 52 -0.71 3.70 -4.93
C ALA A 52 -1.49 4.84 -4.25
N ARG A 53 -2.55 4.49 -3.49
CA ARG A 53 -3.37 5.46 -2.75
C ARG A 53 -2.53 6.25 -1.73
N GLY A 54 -1.68 5.57 -0.96
CA GLY A 54 -0.81 6.25 0.01
C GLY A 54 0.15 7.24 -0.66
N LYS A 55 0.77 6.84 -1.78
CA LYS A 55 1.64 7.74 -2.57
C LYS A 55 0.88 8.93 -3.17
N THR A 56 -0.34 8.72 -3.66
CA THR A 56 -1.18 9.80 -4.19
C THR A 56 -1.46 10.85 -3.11
N ILE A 57 -1.82 10.43 -1.89
CA ILE A 57 -2.09 11.37 -0.80
C ILE A 57 -0.83 12.13 -0.37
N LEU A 58 0.33 11.47 -0.30
CA LEU A 58 1.60 12.16 -0.05
C LEU A 58 1.85 13.25 -1.10
N ARG A 59 1.64 12.93 -2.38
CA ARG A 59 1.81 13.90 -3.47
C ARG A 59 0.79 15.02 -3.42
N GLU A 60 -0.47 14.73 -3.09
CA GLU A 60 -1.51 15.74 -2.88
C GLU A 60 -1.14 16.71 -1.75
N ARG A 61 -0.55 16.21 -0.65
CA ARG A 61 -0.08 17.04 0.47
C ARG A 61 1.12 17.90 0.08
N GLU A 62 2.06 17.33 -0.66
CA GLU A 62 3.23 18.05 -1.18
C GLU A 62 2.81 19.21 -2.09
N LEU A 63 1.88 18.97 -3.03
CA LEU A 63 1.35 19.99 -3.94
C LEU A 63 0.54 21.09 -3.23
N LYS A 64 -0.05 20.81 -2.06
CA LYS A 64 -0.75 21.82 -1.24
C LYS A 64 0.18 22.67 -0.38
N ARG A 65 1.39 22.18 -0.10
CA ARG A 65 2.41 22.92 0.67
C ARG A 65 3.27 23.82 -0.22
N ALA A 66 3.35 23.51 -1.51
CA ALA A 66 3.94 24.35 -2.55
C ALA A 66 2.98 25.48 -2.95
#